data_AF-A0A9X8H7E9-F1
#
_entry.id   AF-A0A9X8H7E9-F1
#
_cell.length_a   1.000
_cell.length_b   1.000
_cell.length_c   1.000
_cell.angle_alpha   90.00
_cell.angle_beta   90.00
_cell.angle_gamma   90.00
#
_symmetry.space_group_name_H-M   'P 1'
#
loop_
_entity.id
_entity.type
_entity.pdbx_description
1 polymer ?
#
loop_
_entity_poly.entity_id
_entity_poly.type
_entity_poly.pdbx_seq_one_letter_code
_entity_poly.pdbx_strand_id
1 'polypeptide(L)'
;MVRPSANVVQLLSPSVLPSHATLTSVNMRVASKLFLVMGFGYIFPYCAMMQPVDYWTTLFPNFNLVFALSCVYNVANILTFVVILWRSRTPQYSLQIVGGFAVQVVVLILVPLSYYFLSGESQHLVMVLTSTGVLAIASSFLDSAVFSLASLFPKGALENVQLGI
;
A
#
# COMPACT_ATOMS: atom_id res chain seq x y z
N MET A 1 -20.33 -54.22 36.87
CA MET A 1 -21.37 -53.28 36.42
C MET A 1 -21.10 -51.92 37.05
N VAL A 2 -20.46 -51.02 36.31
CA VAL A 2 -20.08 -49.68 36.76
C VAL A 2 -20.74 -48.67 35.82
N ARG A 3 -21.60 -47.81 36.37
CA ARG A 3 -22.24 -46.71 35.63
C ARG A 3 -21.17 -45.69 35.19
N PRO A 4 -21.16 -45.21 33.94
CA PRO A 4 -20.33 -44.08 33.57
C PRO A 4 -20.90 -42.79 34.17
N SER A 5 -20.09 -42.12 34.97
CA SER A 5 -20.33 -40.80 35.54
C SER A 5 -20.48 -39.75 34.44
N ALA A 6 -21.55 -38.96 34.55
CA ALA A 6 -22.00 -37.93 33.63
C ALA A 6 -21.12 -36.66 33.53
N ASN A 7 -19.79 -36.79 33.51
CA ASN A 7 -18.86 -35.64 33.53
C ASN A 7 -17.96 -35.49 32.29
N VAL A 8 -18.13 -36.31 31.25
CA VAL A 8 -17.29 -36.19 30.03
C VAL A 8 -18.01 -35.46 28.88
N VAL A 9 -19.35 -35.36 28.92
CA VAL A 9 -20.15 -34.70 27.87
C VAL A 9 -20.20 -33.16 28.03
N GLN A 10 -19.75 -32.63 29.18
CA GLN A 10 -19.68 -31.18 29.42
C GLN A 10 -18.43 -30.49 28.84
N LEU A 11 -17.46 -31.25 28.32
CA LEU A 11 -16.27 -30.69 27.64
C LEU A 11 -16.48 -30.39 26.14
N LEU A 12 -17.67 -30.65 25.61
CA LEU A 12 -18.11 -30.27 24.26
C LEU A 12 -19.12 -29.11 24.27
N SER A 13 -19.14 -28.30 25.33
CA SER A 13 -19.89 -27.04 25.33
C SER A 13 -19.16 -26.00 24.46
N PRO A 14 -19.78 -25.43 23.41
CA PRO A 14 -19.15 -24.43 22.55
C PRO A 14 -19.07 -23.03 23.20
N SER A 15 -18.94 -22.96 24.52
CA SER A 15 -19.08 -21.71 25.30
C SER A 15 -17.79 -21.16 25.90
N VAL A 16 -16.62 -21.69 25.55
CA VAL A 16 -15.33 -21.07 25.95
C VAL A 16 -14.31 -21.15 24.80
N LEU A 17 -14.68 -20.62 23.64
CA LEU A 17 -13.72 -19.97 22.76
C LEU A 17 -13.93 -18.47 22.95
N PRO A 18 -12.89 -17.63 23.12
CA PRO A 18 -13.04 -16.20 22.90
C PRO A 18 -13.31 -15.99 21.40
N SER A 19 -14.53 -16.27 20.96
CA SER A 19 -14.89 -16.24 19.55
C SER A 19 -15.19 -14.80 19.15
N HIS A 20 -14.41 -14.32 18.19
CA HIS A 20 -14.55 -13.23 17.21
C HIS A 20 -15.94 -12.59 16.92
N ALA A 21 -16.85 -12.44 17.90
CA ALA A 21 -18.27 -12.20 17.66
C ALA A 21 -18.75 -10.74 17.87
N THR A 22 -17.86 -9.76 18.07
CA THR A 22 -18.26 -8.34 18.16
C THR A 22 -17.31 -7.40 17.43
N LEU A 23 -16.99 -7.69 16.16
CA LEU A 23 -16.80 -6.58 15.23
C LEU A 23 -18.18 -5.92 15.06
N THR A 24 -18.46 -4.90 15.86
CA THR A 24 -19.73 -4.16 15.76
C THR A 24 -19.88 -3.61 14.33
N SER A 25 -21.10 -3.55 13.80
CA SER A 25 -21.36 -3.02 12.45
C SER A 25 -20.86 -1.59 12.24
N VAL A 26 -20.65 -0.85 13.33
CA VAL A 26 -19.98 0.46 13.36
C VAL A 26 -18.49 0.30 13.06
N ASN A 27 -17.78 -0.60 13.75
CA ASN A 27 -16.35 -0.87 13.50
C ASN A 27 -16.11 -1.34 12.06
N MET A 28 -17.03 -2.15 11.50
CA MET A 28 -16.94 -2.60 10.12
C MET A 28 -17.07 -1.43 9.12
N ARG A 29 -18.03 -0.52 9.34
CA ARG A 29 -18.21 0.67 8.50
C ARG A 29 -17.02 1.63 8.57
N VAL A 30 -16.43 1.79 9.75
CA VAL A 30 -15.22 2.59 9.93
C VAL A 30 -14.06 1.95 9.17
N ALA A 31 -13.85 0.63 9.31
CA ALA A 31 -12.82 -0.10 8.58
C ALA A 31 -12.99 0.03 7.06
N SER A 32 -14.20 -0.11 6.53
CA SER A 32 -14.49 0.09 5.10
C SER A 32 -14.09 1.48 4.60
N LYS A 33 -14.43 2.54 5.35
CA LYS A 33 -14.02 3.91 5.00
C LYS A 33 -12.51 4.08 5.04
N LEU A 34 -11.83 3.48 6.02
CA LEU A 34 -10.37 3.53 6.11
C LEU A 34 -9.72 2.80 4.93
N PHE A 35 -10.22 1.64 4.52
CA PHE A 35 -9.73 0.92 3.35
C PHE A 35 -9.91 1.71 2.04
N LEU A 36 -11.04 2.39 1.89
CA LEU A 36 -11.28 3.29 0.76
C LEU A 36 -10.29 4.46 0.75
N VAL A 37 -10.11 5.14 1.90
CA VAL A 37 -9.15 6.25 2.01
C VAL A 37 -7.71 5.76 1.79
N MET A 38 -7.35 4.56 2.25
CA MET A 38 -6.05 3.97 2.00
C MET A 38 -5.84 3.67 0.51
N GLY A 39 -6.84 3.12 -0.17
CA GLY A 39 -6.85 2.89 -1.63
C GLY A 39 -6.53 4.18 -2.40
N PHE A 40 -7.28 5.23 -2.12
CA PHE A 40 -7.06 6.55 -2.72
C PHE A 40 -5.68 7.12 -2.38
N GLY A 41 -5.31 7.05 -1.10
CA GLY A 41 -4.08 7.65 -0.60
C GLY A 41 -2.83 7.06 -1.26
N TYR A 42 -2.81 5.76 -1.56
CA TYR A 42 -1.59 5.13 -2.06
C TYR A 42 -1.39 5.35 -3.56
N ILE A 43 -2.47 5.47 -4.35
CA ILE A 43 -2.38 5.69 -5.81
C ILE A 43 -2.12 7.17 -6.12
N PHE A 44 -2.62 8.08 -5.29
CA PHE A 44 -2.54 9.53 -5.48
C PHE A 44 -1.12 10.04 -5.78
N PRO A 45 -0.05 9.64 -5.07
CA PRO A 45 1.31 10.13 -5.32
C PRO A 45 1.83 9.81 -6.72
N TYR A 46 1.52 8.62 -7.24
CA TYR A 46 1.91 8.24 -8.60
C TYR A 46 1.13 9.07 -9.63
N CYS A 47 -0.18 9.23 -9.43
CA CYS A 47 -1.00 10.09 -10.27
C CYS A 47 -0.51 11.55 -10.26
N ALA A 48 -0.19 12.11 -9.10
CA ALA A 48 0.33 13.47 -8.96
C ALA A 48 1.68 13.65 -9.66
N MET A 49 2.52 12.61 -9.72
CA MET A 49 3.78 12.63 -10.48
C MET A 49 3.54 12.64 -12.00
N MET A 50 2.53 11.90 -12.47
CA MET A 50 2.25 11.72 -13.90
C MET A 50 1.44 12.86 -14.52
N GLN A 51 0.59 13.53 -13.74
CA GLN A 51 -0.34 14.55 -14.21
C GLN A 51 0.27 15.82 -14.83
N PRO A 52 1.43 16.36 -14.39
CA PRO A 52 1.97 17.60 -14.95
C PRO A 52 2.73 17.35 -16.26
N VAL A 53 2.03 16.75 -17.25
CA VAL A 53 2.59 16.40 -18.57
C VAL A 53 3.15 17.61 -19.30
N ASP A 54 2.49 18.77 -19.19
CA ASP A 54 2.94 20.02 -19.80
C ASP A 54 4.24 20.54 -19.18
N TYR A 55 4.40 20.37 -17.86
CA TYR A 55 5.65 20.71 -17.17
C TYR A 55 6.79 19.80 -17.63
N TRP A 56 6.54 18.50 -17.75
CA TRP A 56 7.54 17.53 -18.18
C TRP A 56 8.00 17.75 -19.62
N THR A 57 7.09 18.10 -20.52
CA THR A 57 7.45 18.39 -21.92
C THR A 57 8.22 19.69 -22.07
N THR A 58 7.98 20.67 -21.19
CA THR A 58 8.75 21.91 -21.13
C THR A 58 10.17 21.68 -20.58
N LEU A 59 10.30 20.83 -19.54
CA LEU A 59 11.57 20.56 -18.88
C LEU A 59 12.45 19.56 -19.66
N PHE A 60 11.84 18.62 -20.39
CA PHE A 60 12.51 17.55 -21.14
C PHE A 60 11.98 17.44 -22.58
N PRO A 61 12.25 18.42 -23.46
CA PRO A 61 11.65 18.48 -24.79
C PRO A 61 12.05 17.32 -25.71
N ASN A 62 13.22 16.72 -25.48
CA ASN A 62 13.77 15.65 -26.33
C ASN A 62 13.58 14.24 -25.73
N PHE A 63 12.92 14.11 -24.57
CA PHE A 63 12.81 12.85 -23.85
C PHE A 63 11.38 12.59 -23.36
N ASN A 64 10.84 11.40 -23.66
CA ASN A 64 9.52 11.02 -23.21
C ASN A 64 9.55 10.58 -21.73
N LEU A 65 9.51 11.58 -20.86
CA LEU A 65 9.56 11.35 -19.41
C LEU A 65 8.38 10.52 -18.91
N VAL A 66 7.17 10.75 -19.43
CA VAL A 66 5.95 10.03 -19.00
C VAL A 66 6.07 8.53 -19.22
N PHE A 67 6.62 8.14 -20.37
CA PHE A 67 6.94 6.73 -20.65
C PHE A 67 8.01 6.19 -19.69
N ALA A 68 9.09 6.96 -19.47
CA ALA A 68 10.17 6.56 -18.56
C ALA A 68 9.68 6.39 -17.11
N LEU A 69 8.85 7.31 -16.62
CA LEU A 69 8.20 7.25 -15.30
C LEU A 69 7.38 5.96 -15.16
N SER A 70 6.56 5.66 -16.17
CA SER A 70 5.73 4.44 -16.19
C SER A 70 6.60 3.18 -16.19
N CYS A 71 7.66 3.15 -17.00
CA CYS A 71 8.59 2.03 -17.08
C CYS A 71 9.31 1.81 -15.74
N VAL A 72 9.92 2.86 -15.17
CA VAL A 72 10.62 2.79 -13.90
C VAL A 72 9.69 2.36 -12.78
N TYR A 73 8.49 2.93 -12.70
CA TYR A 73 7.51 2.59 -11.68
C TYR A 73 7.10 1.12 -11.75
N ASN A 74 6.72 0.63 -12.93
CA ASN A 74 6.28 -0.76 -13.09
C ASN A 74 7.41 -1.78 -12.87
N VAL A 75 8.61 -1.50 -13.39
CA VAL A 75 9.77 -2.39 -13.20
C VAL A 75 10.15 -2.46 -11.72
N ALA A 76 10.27 -1.31 -11.05
CA ALA A 76 10.60 -1.27 -9.64
C ALA A 76 9.51 -1.95 -8.78
N ASN A 77 8.23 -1.79 -9.14
CA ASN A 77 7.14 -2.48 -8.46
C ASN A 77 7.25 -4.00 -8.57
N ILE A 78 7.39 -4.52 -9.79
CA ILE A 78 7.48 -5.96 -10.03
C ILE A 78 8.69 -6.55 -9.28
N LEU A 79 9.85 -5.90 -9.37
CA LEU A 79 11.06 -6.33 -8.65
C LEU A 79 10.83 -6.35 -7.14
N THR A 80 10.18 -5.31 -6.60
CA THR A 80 9.89 -5.23 -5.16
C THR A 80 8.90 -6.31 -4.74
N PHE A 81 7.86 -6.58 -5.52
CA PHE A 81 6.93 -7.68 -5.23
C PHE A 81 7.62 -9.04 -5.22
N VAL A 82 8.51 -9.32 -6.18
CA VAL A 82 9.31 -10.56 -6.19
C VAL A 82 10.14 -10.66 -4.90
N VAL A 83 10.76 -9.56 -4.46
CA VAL A 83 11.54 -9.52 -3.21
C VAL A 83 10.66 -9.74 -1.98
N ILE A 84 9.47 -9.13 -1.94
CA ILE A 84 8.51 -9.31 -0.84
C ILE A 84 8.06 -10.78 -0.76
N LEU A 85 7.71 -11.39 -1.89
CA LEU A 85 7.26 -12.79 -1.94
C LEU A 85 8.36 -13.76 -1.54
N TRP A 86 9.60 -13.50 -1.92
CA TRP A 86 10.73 -14.37 -1.56
C TRP A 86 11.10 -14.27 -0.07
N ARG A 87 10.92 -13.09 0.53
CA ARG A 87 11.22 -12.83 1.93
C ARG A 87 10.06 -13.31 2.81
N SER A 88 10.06 -14.60 3.14
CA SER A 88 9.10 -15.23 4.08
C SER A 88 9.27 -14.70 5.52
N ARG A 89 8.79 -13.49 5.77
CA ARG A 89 8.78 -12.83 7.08
C ARG A 89 7.35 -12.60 7.54
N THR A 90 7.16 -12.56 8.85
CA THR A 90 5.89 -12.15 9.44
C THR A 90 5.55 -10.72 9.01
N PRO A 91 4.32 -10.48 8.52
CA PRO A 91 3.94 -9.17 8.01
C PRO A 91 3.84 -8.15 9.15
N GLN A 92 4.67 -7.11 9.08
CA GLN A 92 4.60 -5.96 10.00
C GLN A 92 3.76 -4.86 9.35
N TYR A 93 2.42 -5.03 9.37
CA TYR A 93 1.48 -4.15 8.67
C TYR A 93 1.64 -2.67 9.02
N SER A 94 1.73 -2.33 10.31
CA SER A 94 1.84 -0.93 10.74
C SER A 94 3.08 -0.23 10.20
N LEU A 95 4.23 -0.93 10.19
CA LEU A 95 5.48 -0.37 9.70
C LEU A 95 5.44 -0.18 8.18
N GLN A 96 4.89 -1.15 7.44
CA GLN A 96 4.78 -1.08 5.99
C GLN A 96 3.81 0.01 5.54
N ILE A 97 2.66 0.14 6.20
CA ILE A 97 1.64 1.14 5.85
C ILE A 97 2.13 2.55 6.19
N VAL A 98 2.55 2.79 7.43
CA VAL A 98 3.00 4.11 7.87
C VAL A 98 4.29 4.50 7.16
N GLY A 99 5.23 3.56 7.01
CA GLY A 99 6.48 3.78 6.28
C GLY A 99 6.25 4.06 4.80
N GLY A 100 5.37 3.31 4.14
CA GLY A 100 5.00 3.53 2.75
C GLY A 100 4.43 4.94 2.52
N PHE A 101 3.41 5.31 3.29
CA PHE A 101 2.82 6.66 3.21
C PHE A 101 3.82 7.77 3.55
N ALA A 102 4.65 7.59 4.58
CA ALA A 102 5.67 8.59 4.94
C ALA A 102 6.66 8.82 3.79
N VAL A 103 7.14 7.75 3.15
CA VAL A 103 8.04 7.85 1.99
C VAL A 103 7.34 8.53 0.82
N GLN A 104 6.08 8.18 0.53
CA GLN A 104 5.31 8.82 -0.54
C GLN A 104 5.15 10.33 -0.33
N VAL A 105 4.84 10.77 0.89
CA VAL A 105 4.76 12.21 1.24
C VAL A 105 6.12 12.90 1.08
N VAL A 106 7.19 12.27 1.57
CA VAL A 106 8.55 12.82 1.42
C VAL A 106 8.91 12.98 -0.05
N VAL A 107 8.63 11.98 -0.89
CA VAL A 107 8.87 12.07 -2.34
C VAL A 107 8.08 13.20 -2.98
N LEU A 108 6.78 13.35 -2.65
CA LEU A 108 5.95 14.42 -3.17
C LEU A 108 6.41 15.82 -2.78
N ILE A 109 7.11 15.97 -1.66
CA ILE A 109 7.73 17.24 -1.25
C ILE A 109 9.09 17.43 -1.93
N LEU A 110 9.91 16.37 -1.98
CA LEU A 110 11.27 16.44 -2.50
C LEU A 110 11.32 16.74 -4.00
N VAL A 111 10.42 16.18 -4.81
CA VAL A 111 10.42 16.39 -6.26
C VAL A 111 10.24 17.87 -6.65
N PRO A 112 9.19 18.59 -6.23
CA PRO A 112 9.07 20.02 -6.54
C PRO A 112 10.15 20.85 -5.85
N LEU A 113 10.59 20.47 -4.66
CA LEU A 113 11.66 21.18 -3.95
C LEU A 113 13.01 21.07 -4.67
N SER A 114 13.28 19.95 -5.33
CA SER A 114 14.53 19.72 -6.08
C SER A 114 14.74 20.73 -7.20
N TYR A 115 13.67 21.35 -7.70
CA TYR A 115 13.73 22.41 -8.72
C TYR A 115 14.55 23.63 -8.26
N TYR A 116 14.56 23.93 -6.96
CA TYR A 116 15.30 25.07 -6.42
C TYR A 116 16.79 24.79 -6.20
N PHE A 117 17.18 23.51 -6.12
CA PHE A 117 18.55 23.10 -5.78
C PHE A 117 19.34 22.56 -6.99
N LEU A 118 18.63 22.02 -7.98
CA LEU A 118 19.22 21.47 -9.18
C LEU A 118 19.06 22.46 -10.33
N SER A 119 20.10 22.60 -11.15
CA SER A 119 20.12 23.55 -12.28
C SER A 119 20.29 22.86 -13.63
N GLY A 120 20.67 21.57 -13.64
CA GLY A 120 20.90 20.80 -14.86
C GLY A 120 19.72 19.91 -15.24
N GLU A 121 19.39 19.87 -16.54
CA GLU A 121 18.36 18.96 -17.09
C GLU A 121 18.63 17.49 -16.69
N SER A 122 19.87 17.02 -16.85
CA SER A 122 20.25 15.66 -16.46
C SER A 122 20.08 15.39 -14.96
N GLN A 123 20.28 16.39 -14.11
CA GLN A 123 20.11 16.28 -12.67
C GLN A 123 18.62 16.16 -12.30
N HIS A 124 17.76 17.00 -12.91
CA HIS A 124 16.31 16.88 -12.73
C HIS A 124 15.79 15.53 -13.21
N LEU A 125 16.27 15.05 -14.36
CA LEU A 125 15.87 13.75 -14.91
C LEU A 125 16.22 12.61 -13.94
N VAL A 126 17.47 12.58 -13.46
CA VAL A 126 17.91 11.56 -12.49
C VAL A 126 17.10 11.66 -11.19
N MET A 127 16.86 12.87 -10.67
CA MET A 127 16.08 13.07 -9.45
C MET A 127 14.65 12.57 -9.59
N VAL A 128 13.98 12.88 -10.70
CA VAL A 128 12.59 12.48 -10.94
C VAL A 128 12.47 10.97 -11.14
N LEU A 129 13.37 10.35 -11.92
CA LEU A 129 13.35 8.90 -12.13
C LEU A 129 13.70 8.12 -10.86
N THR A 130 14.70 8.56 -10.10
CA THR A 130 15.06 7.92 -8.82
C THR A 130 13.95 8.06 -7.79
N SER A 131 13.33 9.24 -7.69
CA SER A 131 12.14 9.47 -6.85
C SER A 131 10.99 8.53 -7.20
N THR A 132 10.77 8.32 -8.50
CA THR A 132 9.74 7.41 -9.00
C THR A 132 10.02 5.96 -8.64
N GLY A 133 11.29 5.54 -8.71
CA GLY A 133 11.71 4.22 -8.24
C GLY A 133 11.49 4.04 -6.73
N VAL A 134 11.84 5.05 -5.92
CA VAL A 134 11.60 5.04 -4.47
C VAL A 134 10.10 5.00 -4.17
N LEU A 135 9.31 5.77 -4.92
CA LEU A 135 7.86 5.79 -4.82
C LEU A 135 7.26 4.41 -5.11
N ALA A 136 7.71 3.76 -6.18
CA ALA A 136 7.29 2.41 -6.54
C ALA A 136 7.60 1.39 -5.44
N ILE A 137 8.82 1.40 -4.90
CA ILE A 137 9.19 0.51 -3.79
C ILE A 137 8.26 0.72 -2.60
N ALA A 138 8.03 1.97 -2.20
CA ALA A 138 7.13 2.31 -1.10
C ALA A 138 5.70 1.86 -1.36
N SER A 139 5.17 2.13 -2.57
CA SER A 139 3.84 1.69 -2.99
C SER A 139 3.72 0.17 -2.98
N SER A 140 4.72 -0.58 -3.44
CA SER A 140 4.67 -2.05 -3.44
C SER A 140 4.56 -2.65 -2.03
N PHE A 141 5.29 -2.09 -1.05
CA PHE A 141 5.14 -2.50 0.35
C PHE A 141 3.78 -2.12 0.90
N LEU A 142 3.29 -0.94 0.57
CA LEU A 142 2.00 -0.42 1.01
C LEU A 142 0.85 -1.27 0.45
N ASP A 143 0.85 -1.52 -0.86
CA ASP A 143 -0.15 -2.34 -1.57
C ASP A 143 -0.19 -3.75 -0.98
N SER A 144 0.97 -4.40 -0.86
CA SER A 144 1.05 -5.74 -0.28
C SER A 144 0.48 -5.78 1.14
N ALA A 145 0.80 -4.79 1.97
CA ALA A 145 0.31 -4.70 3.34
C ALA A 145 -1.20 -4.42 3.40
N VAL A 146 -1.70 -3.47 2.61
CA VAL A 146 -3.12 -3.07 2.58
C VAL A 146 -3.99 -4.21 2.06
N PHE A 147 -3.61 -4.84 0.94
CA PHE A 147 -4.35 -5.98 0.38
C PHE A 147 -4.28 -7.21 1.30
N SER A 148 -3.12 -7.48 1.92
CA SER A 148 -2.99 -8.57 2.89
C SER A 148 -3.77 -8.30 4.19
N LEU A 149 -3.86 -7.04 4.64
CA LEU A 149 -4.67 -6.69 5.81
C LEU A 149 -6.16 -6.75 5.47
N ALA A 150 -6.57 -6.24 4.31
CA ALA A 150 -7.96 -6.26 3.84
C ALA A 150 -8.50 -7.68 3.66
N SER A 151 -7.65 -8.65 3.28
CA SER A 151 -8.07 -10.06 3.15
C SER A 151 -8.36 -10.74 4.50
N LEU A 152 -7.92 -10.16 5.63
CA LEU A 152 -8.25 -10.64 6.98
C LEU A 152 -9.64 -10.18 7.44
N PHE A 153 -10.23 -9.18 6.78
CA PHE A 153 -11.57 -8.69 7.12
C PHE A 153 -12.65 -9.49 6.36
N PRO A 154 -13.84 -9.68 6.98
CA PRO A 154 -14.98 -10.28 6.28
C PRO A 154 -15.41 -9.41 5.08
N LYS A 155 -16.27 -9.99 4.23
CA LYS A 155 -16.71 -9.47 2.91
C LYS A 155 -16.75 -7.93 2.78
N GLY A 156 -16.15 -7.43 1.70
CA GLY A 156 -16.24 -6.02 1.27
C GLY A 156 -15.01 -5.16 1.55
N ALA A 157 -14.06 -5.57 2.40
CA ALA A 157 -12.86 -4.76 2.66
C ALA A 157 -11.97 -4.57 1.42
N LEU A 158 -11.71 -5.66 0.66
CA LEU A 158 -10.96 -5.60 -0.60
C LEU A 158 -11.64 -4.73 -1.67
N GLU A 159 -12.96 -4.85 -1.79
CA GLU A 159 -13.76 -4.03 -2.71
C GLU A 159 -13.65 -2.55 -2.35
N ASN A 160 -13.69 -2.19 -1.06
CA ASN A 160 -13.51 -0.81 -0.63
C ASN A 160 -12.11 -0.26 -0.95
N VAL A 161 -11.05 -1.07 -0.84
CA VAL A 161 -9.71 -0.66 -1.30
C VAL A 161 -9.74 -0.39 -2.80
N GLN A 162 -10.33 -1.29 -3.58
CA GLN A 162 -10.42 -1.17 -5.04
C GLN A 162 -11.27 0.02 -5.49
N LEU A 163 -12.36 0.33 -4.80
CA LEU A 163 -13.17 1.52 -5.06
C LEU A 163 -12.42 2.83 -4.77
N GLY A 164 -11.39 2.78 -3.92
CA GLY A 164 -10.54 3.94 -3.64
C GLY A 164 -9.49 4.20 -4.73
N ILE A 165 -9.09 3.17 -5.49
CA ILE A 165 -8.10 3.26 -6.58
C ILE A 165 -8.75 3.82 -7.83
#